data_AF-A0A7G9R948-F1
#
_entry.id   AF-A0A7G9R948-F1
#
_cell.length_a   1.000
_cell.length_b   1.000
_cell.length_c   1.000
_cell.angle_alpha   90.00
_cell.angle_beta   90.00
_cell.angle_gamma   90.00
#
_symmetry.space_group_name_H-M   'P 1'
#
loop_
_entity.id
_entity.type
_entity.pdbx_description
1 polymer ?
#
loop_
_entity_poly.entity_id
_entity_poly.type
_entity_poly.pdbx_seq_one_letter_code
_entity_poly.pdbx_strand_id
1 'polypeptide(L)' 'MLSILFAMLVILALAGTVVVYVAFPHRGEQVPHAPGLAEAMRRGVNALPTLDNQREREHQHH' A
#
# COMPACT_ATOMS: atom_id res chain seq x y z
N MET A 1 6.62 -14.22 -34.33
CA MET A 1 5.16 -14.28 -34.08
C MET A 1 4.82 -15.06 -32.82
N LEU A 2 5.20 -16.35 -32.72
CA LEU A 2 4.97 -17.14 -31.50
C LEU A 2 5.60 -16.52 -30.23
N SER A 3 6.82 -15.99 -30.34
CA SER A 3 7.51 -15.30 -29.24
C SER A 3 6.74 -14.09 -28.70
N ILE A 4 6.09 -13.34 -29.59
CA ILE A 4 5.30 -12.15 -29.22
C ILE A 4 4.04 -12.60 -28.48
N LEU A 5 3.36 -13.65 -28.96
CA LEU A 5 2.19 -14.21 -28.28
C LEU A 5 2.56 -14.74 -26.88
N PHE A 6 3.70 -15.41 -26.76
CA PHE A 6 4.20 -15.89 -25.48
C PHE A 6 4.49 -14.73 -24.51
N ALA A 7 5.20 -13.69 -24.98
CA ALA A 7 5.48 -12.50 -24.17
C ALA A 7 4.19 -11.79 -23.72
N MET A 8 3.20 -11.68 -24.61
CA MET A 8 1.88 -11.11 -24.29
C MET A 8 1.16 -11.90 -23.19
N LEU A 9 1.16 -13.23 -23.28
CA LEU A 9 0.58 -14.10 -22.25
C LEU A 9 1.30 -13.95 -20.91
N VAL A 10 2.63 -13.88 -20.91
CA VAL A 10 3.42 -13.68 -19.69
C VAL A 10 3.07 -12.37 -19.01
N ILE A 11 2.96 -11.27 -19.76
CA ILE A 11 2.61 -9.96 -19.21
C ILE A 11 1.18 -9.95 -18.68
N LEU A 12 0.22 -10.55 -19.40
CA LEU A 12 -1.16 -10.69 -18.93
C LEU A 12 -1.24 -11.50 -17.64
N ALA A 13 -0.51 -12.61 -17.55
CA ALA A 13 -0.43 -13.43 -16.35
C ALA A 13 0.13 -12.62 -15.18
N LEU A 14 1.23 -11.90 -15.39
CA LEU A 14 1.86 -11.05 -14.37
C LEU A 14 0.90 -9.97 -13.87
N ALA A 15 0.22 -9.28 -14.79
CA ALA A 15 -0.77 -8.25 -14.45
C ALA A 15 -1.94 -8.84 -13.65
N GLY A 16 -2.47 -9.99 -14.09
CA GLY A 16 -3.50 -10.73 -13.37
C GLY A 16 -3.05 -11.11 -11.95
N THR A 17 -1.82 -11.61 -11.80
CA THR A 17 -1.25 -11.92 -10.49
C THR A 17 -1.18 -10.70 -9.58
N VAL A 18 -0.74 -9.54 -10.09
CA VAL A 18 -0.70 -8.30 -9.31
C VAL A 18 -2.10 -7.89 -8.86
N VAL A 19 -3.09 -7.93 -9.76
CA VAL A 19 -4.48 -7.59 -9.42
C VAL A 19 -5.03 -8.54 -8.36
N VAL A 20 -4.82 -9.85 -8.51
CA VAL A 20 -5.26 -10.84 -7.50
C VAL A 20 -4.58 -10.59 -6.16
N TYR A 21 -3.28 -10.32 -6.15
CA TYR A 21 -2.52 -10.03 -4.93
C TYR A 21 -3.03 -8.78 -4.20
N VAL A 22 -3.35 -7.71 -4.94
CA VAL A 22 -3.87 -6.46 -4.37
C VAL A 22 -5.34 -6.60 -3.95
N ALA A 23 -6.17 -7.26 -4.76
CA ALA A 23 -7.60 -7.42 -4.51
C ALA A 23 -7.90 -8.43 -3.39
N PHE A 24 -7.08 -9.47 -3.27
CA PHE A 24 -7.05 -10.38 -2.12
C PHE A 24 -5.80 -10.08 -1.30
N PRO A 25 -5.80 -9.00 -0.49
CA PRO A 25 -4.69 -8.74 0.40
C PRO A 25 -4.59 -9.94 1.34
N HIS A 26 -3.49 -10.69 1.23
CA HIS A 26 -3.18 -11.81 2.12
C HIS A 26 -3.07 -11.21 3.52
N ARG A 27 -4.15 -11.32 4.28
CA ARG A 27 -4.42 -10.42 5.40
C ARG A 27 -3.34 -10.56 6.46
N GLY A 28 -2.56 -9.50 6.63
CA GLY A 28 -1.91 -9.16 7.89
C GLY A 28 -0.87 -10.15 8.40
N GLU A 29 -0.41 -11.11 7.61
CA GLU A 29 0.81 -11.85 7.97
C GLU A 29 1.97 -10.86 7.94
N GLN A 30 2.37 -10.49 9.16
CA GLN A 30 3.57 -9.72 9.45
C GLN A 30 4.68 -10.28 8.57
N VAL A 31 5.19 -9.49 7.62
CA VAL A 31 6.30 -9.91 6.76
C VAL A 31 7.39 -10.44 7.68
N PRO A 32 7.68 -11.76 7.70
CA PRO A 32 8.48 -12.36 8.78
C PRO A 32 9.89 -11.76 8.87
N HIS A 33 10.33 -11.15 7.78
CA HIS A 33 11.65 -10.56 7.63
C HIS A 33 11.69 -9.04 7.92
N ALA A 34 10.55 -8.38 8.18
CA ALA A 34 10.53 -6.92 8.39
C ALA A 34 9.51 -6.41 9.45
N PRO A 35 9.49 -6.97 10.67
CA PRO A 35 8.61 -6.47 11.74
C PRO A 35 8.85 -4.99 12.10
N GLY A 36 10.08 -4.49 11.93
CA GLY A 36 10.42 -3.08 12.23
C GLY A 36 9.96 -2.06 11.19
N LEU A 37 9.80 -2.45 9.93
CA LEU A 37 9.35 -1.54 8.86
C LEU A 37 7.88 -1.14 9.04
N ALA A 38 7.07 -2.10 9.49
CA ALA A 38 5.66 -1.86 9.82
C ALA A 38 5.54 -0.85 10.97
N GLU A 39 6.35 -0.99 12.02
CA GLU A 39 6.35 -0.08 13.17
C GLU A 39 6.83 1.34 12.79
N ALA A 40 7.86 1.45 11.93
CA ALA A 40 8.34 2.74 11.42
C ALA A 40 7.28 3.47 10.57
N MET A 41 6.61 2.77 9.66
CA MET A 41 5.47 3.29 8.89
C MET A 41 4.35 3.78 9.81
N ARG A 42 4.01 3.00 10.85
CA ARG A 42 2.94 3.34 11.81
C ARG A 42 3.26 4.59 12.62
N ARG A 43 4.53 4.76 13.02
CA ARG A 43 5.01 5.97 13.70
C ARG A 43 5.00 7.18 12.77
N GLY A 44 5.37 7.01 11.51
CA GLY A 44 5.31 8.08 10.49
C GLY A 44 3.88 8.58 10.26
N VAL A 45 2.90 7.68 10.17
CA VAL A 45 1.48 8.04 10.03
C VAL A 45 0.96 8.78 11.26
N ASN A 46 1.28 8.32 12.47
CA ASN A 46 0.85 8.99 13.71
C ASN A 46 1.50 10.36 13.93
N ALA A 47 2.68 10.61 13.34
CA ALA A 47 3.35 11.90 13.42
C ALA A 47 2.79 12.94 12.43
N LEU A 48 1.98 12.52 11.46
CA LEU A 48 1.34 13.44 10.53
C LEU A 48 0.15 14.13 11.21
N PRO A 49 0.01 15.47 11.08
CA PRO A 49 -1.15 16.18 11.56
C PRO A 49 -2.39 15.58 10.91
N THR A 50 -3.23 14.92 11.70
CA THR A 50 -4.54 14.47 11.21
C THR A 50 -5.38 15.70 10.86
N LEU A 51 -6.25 15.58 9.85
CA LEU A 51 -7.11 16.68 9.40
C LEU A 51 -8.00 17.26 10.53
N ASP A 52 -8.27 16.48 11.59
CA ASP A 52 -8.95 16.95 12.81
C ASP A 52 -8.15 18.04 13.55
N ASN A 53 -6.82 17.91 13.64
CA ASN A 53 -5.96 18.84 14.37
C ASN A 53 -5.77 20.20 13.69
N GLN A 54 -6.17 20.33 12.41
CA GLN A 54 -6.12 21.59 11.66
C GLN A 54 -7.39 22.41 11.89
N ARG A 55 -8.57 21.74 11.94
CA ARG A 55 -9.86 22.39 12.19
C ARG A 55 -9.94 23.02 13.58
N GLU A 56 -9.42 22.34 14.61
CA GLU A 56 -9.41 22.89 15.99
C GLU A 56 -8.58 24.18 16.11
N ARG A 57 -7.47 24.30 15.36
CA ARG A 57 -6.58 25.47 15.42
C ARG A 57 -7.12 26.69 14.66
N GLU A 58 -7.87 26.49 13.58
CA GLU A 58 -8.52 27.58 12.86
C GLU A 58 -9.67 28.22 13.67
N HIS A 59 -10.40 27.41 14.47
CA HIS A 59 -11.47 27.92 15.33
C HIS A 59 -10.97 28.67 16.58
N GLN A 60 -9.72 28.47 17.00
CA GLN A 60 -9.16 29.15 18.19
C GLN A 60 -8.56 30.53 17.89
N HIS A 61 -8.49 30.90 16.61
CA HIS A 61 -7.94 32.18 16.13
C HIS A 61 -9.02 33.20 15.72
N HIS A 62 -10.29 32.94 16.06
CA HIS A 62 -11.44 33.82 15.83
C HIS A 62 -12.05 34.31 17.14
#